data_AF-A0A1V2K094-F1
#
_entry.id   AF-A0A1V2K094-F1
#
_cell.length_a   1.000
_cell.length_b   1.000
_cell.length_c   1.000
_cell.angle_alpha   90.00
_cell.angle_beta   90.00
_cell.angle_gamma   90.00
#
_symmetry.space_group_name_H-M   'P 1'
#
loop_
_entity.id
_entity.type
_entity.pdbx_description
1 polymer ?
#
loop_
_entity_poly.entity_id
_entity_poly.type
_entity_poly.pdbx_seq_one_letter_code
_entity_poly.pdbx_strand_id
1 'polypeptide(L)'
;MSKVGNPFVSSDDHLLATDLKNNLSLLDAFKKDGRLTQGSLQEIAKEEPSSSKVSERTIMLAREILNRPRLNEAIIAKGGEITHESLADAAGSQIGNTNPNTQSADPFHAKTDAQVVEAFRGMFDDLRDKSEDYNFLFGAQKHRYVNKDTIIEMSKDPNQLGNNGEPLRDARTGFPLKKYSEQQVYLAKNLLERPGLMASLDSYKANGHSIFGSRNDDGWLKNYSIDRWLENDKKERAVKP
;
A
#
# COMPACT_ATOMS: atom_id res chain seq x y z
N MET A 1 0.14 38.14 6.31
CA MET A 1 0.34 36.83 6.96
C MET A 1 1.30 36.05 6.11
N SER A 2 2.48 35.67 6.64
CA SER A 2 3.40 34.79 5.92
C SER A 2 2.68 33.46 5.68
N LYS A 3 2.73 32.95 4.44
CA LYS A 3 2.40 31.54 4.19
C LYS A 3 3.48 30.71 4.90
N VAL A 4 3.26 30.43 6.18
CA VAL A 4 4.07 29.44 6.90
C VAL A 4 3.80 28.11 6.18
N GLY A 5 4.87 27.48 5.67
CA GLY A 5 4.76 26.18 5.02
C GLY A 5 4.16 25.15 5.98
N ASN A 6 3.54 24.10 5.44
CA ASN A 6 2.97 23.05 6.28
C ASN A 6 4.11 22.38 7.09
N PRO A 7 4.11 22.47 8.45
CA PRO A 7 5.22 22.00 9.28
C PRO A 7 5.36 20.47 9.27
N PHE A 8 4.36 19.76 8.76
CA PHE A 8 4.32 18.31 8.72
C PHE A 8 4.99 17.70 7.49
N VAL A 9 5.40 18.49 6.50
CA VAL A 9 5.94 18.01 5.21
C VAL A 9 7.14 17.07 5.41
N SER A 10 8.02 17.38 6.36
CA SER A 10 9.20 16.58 6.66
C SER A 10 8.97 15.53 7.75
N SER A 11 7.78 15.47 8.35
CA SER A 11 7.47 14.51 9.41
C SER A 11 7.24 13.11 8.83
N ASP A 12 7.55 12.09 9.61
CA ASP A 12 7.18 10.71 9.30
C ASP A 12 5.67 10.47 9.49
N ASP A 13 5.15 9.50 8.76
CA ASP A 13 3.73 9.14 8.76
C ASP A 13 3.22 8.73 10.14
N HIS A 14 4.00 7.94 10.90
CA HIS A 14 3.63 7.54 12.25
C HIS A 14 3.43 8.72 13.21
N LEU A 15 4.18 9.82 13.02
CA LEU A 15 4.02 11.03 13.82
C LEU A 15 2.72 11.75 13.48
N LEU A 16 2.33 11.76 12.21
CA LEU A 16 1.04 12.34 11.78
C LEU A 16 -0.14 11.53 12.30
N ALA A 17 -0.06 10.19 12.23
CA ALA A 17 -1.05 9.30 12.83
C ALA A 17 -1.15 9.52 14.35
N THR A 18 -0.02 9.66 15.04
CA THR A 18 0.04 9.94 16.48
C THR A 18 -0.57 11.30 16.83
N ASP A 19 -0.22 12.35 16.09
CA ASP A 19 -0.76 13.70 16.34
C ASP A 19 -2.29 13.71 16.10
N LEU A 20 -2.77 13.04 15.04
CA LEU A 20 -4.21 12.92 14.78
C LEU A 20 -4.93 12.14 15.88
N LYS A 21 -4.33 11.03 16.34
CA LYS A 21 -4.86 10.21 17.44
C LYS A 21 -5.02 11.01 18.73
N ASN A 22 -4.01 11.79 19.10
CA ASN A 22 -4.01 12.57 20.34
C ASN A 22 -5.03 13.71 20.30
N ASN A 23 -5.39 14.18 19.10
CA ASN A 23 -6.35 15.26 18.89
C ASN A 23 -7.74 14.76 18.43
N LEU A 24 -8.00 13.45 18.46
CA LEU A 24 -9.20 12.87 17.85
C LEU A 24 -10.51 13.43 18.43
N SER A 25 -10.55 13.68 19.73
CA SER A 25 -11.72 14.27 20.42
C SER A 25 -12.03 15.70 19.98
N LEU A 26 -11.04 16.44 19.49
CA LEU A 26 -11.23 17.80 18.98
C LEU A 26 -11.93 17.82 17.62
N LEU A 27 -12.03 16.66 16.96
CA LEU A 27 -12.62 16.53 15.63
C LEU A 27 -14.10 16.12 15.66
N ASP A 28 -14.71 16.06 16.84
CA ASP A 28 -16.11 15.65 17.02
C ASP A 28 -17.08 16.47 16.16
N ALA A 29 -16.78 17.76 15.94
CA ALA A 29 -17.59 18.66 15.11
C ALA A 29 -17.63 18.26 13.61
N PHE A 30 -16.74 17.38 13.16
CA PHE A 30 -16.63 16.90 11.78
C PHE A 30 -17.10 15.45 11.62
N LYS A 31 -17.64 14.84 12.68
CA LYS A 31 -18.24 13.52 12.61
C LYS A 31 -19.52 13.56 11.76
N LYS A 32 -19.67 12.58 10.89
CA LYS A 32 -20.91 12.29 10.15
C LYS A 32 -21.50 11.02 10.70
N ASP A 33 -22.75 11.07 11.14
CA ASP A 33 -23.43 9.95 11.82
C ASP A 33 -22.61 9.36 12.98
N GLY A 34 -21.93 10.24 13.72
CA GLY A 34 -21.07 9.87 14.86
C GLY A 34 -19.68 9.35 14.48
N ARG A 35 -19.33 9.29 13.19
CA ARG A 35 -18.08 8.69 12.70
C ARG A 35 -17.16 9.72 12.04
N LEU A 36 -15.87 9.59 12.28
CA LEU A 36 -14.86 10.29 11.49
C LEU A 36 -14.55 9.47 10.25
N THR A 37 -14.55 10.10 9.09
CA THR A 37 -14.26 9.44 7.81
C THR A 37 -13.16 10.19 7.08
N GLN A 38 -12.68 9.64 5.97
CA GLN A 38 -11.85 10.42 5.05
C GLN A 38 -12.55 11.70 4.59
N GLY A 39 -13.88 11.67 4.41
CA GLY A 39 -14.67 12.85 4.10
C GLY A 39 -14.59 13.92 5.19
N SER A 40 -14.56 13.52 6.47
CA SER A 40 -14.34 14.43 7.59
C SER A 40 -12.97 15.11 7.51
N LEU A 41 -11.91 14.37 7.17
CA LEU A 41 -10.58 14.98 6.95
C LEU A 41 -10.58 15.96 5.77
N GLN A 42 -11.30 15.66 4.69
CA GLN A 42 -11.45 16.57 3.55
C GLN A 42 -12.17 17.86 3.93
N GLU A 43 -13.14 17.80 4.84
CA GLU A 43 -13.82 18.99 5.38
C GLU A 43 -12.87 19.80 6.24
N ILE A 44 -12.17 19.17 7.19
CA ILE A 44 -11.15 19.84 8.02
C ILE A 44 -10.10 20.52 7.17
N ALA A 45 -9.62 19.86 6.11
CA ALA A 45 -8.60 20.40 5.22
C ALA A 45 -9.06 21.64 4.43
N LYS A 46 -10.37 21.84 4.27
CA LYS A 46 -10.98 23.00 3.57
C LYS A 46 -11.30 24.15 4.50
N GLU A 47 -11.22 23.95 5.82
CA GLU A 47 -11.49 25.00 6.79
C GLU A 47 -10.52 26.19 6.64
N GLU A 48 -11.04 27.38 6.95
CA GLU A 48 -10.26 28.61 7.02
C GLU A 48 -9.68 28.79 8.43
N PRO A 49 -8.36 28.90 8.61
CA PRO A 49 -7.73 28.95 9.93
C PRO A 49 -8.27 30.05 10.86
N SER A 50 -8.73 31.17 10.32
CA SER A 50 -9.20 32.33 11.09
C SER A 50 -10.61 32.17 11.67
N SER A 51 -11.39 31.21 11.19
CA SER A 51 -12.80 31.00 11.60
C SER A 51 -13.14 29.54 11.91
N SER A 52 -12.18 28.63 11.76
CA SER A 52 -12.40 27.22 11.99
C SER A 52 -12.64 26.85 13.45
N LYS A 53 -13.36 25.74 13.65
CA LYS A 53 -13.56 25.10 14.96
C LYS A 53 -12.33 24.35 15.47
N VAL A 54 -11.33 24.13 14.61
CA VAL A 54 -10.06 23.47 14.96
C VAL A 54 -8.89 24.38 14.68
N SER A 55 -7.74 24.07 15.30
CA SER A 55 -6.54 24.89 15.13
C SER A 55 -6.00 24.85 13.68
N GLU A 56 -5.28 25.90 13.27
CA GLU A 56 -4.55 25.92 12.00
C GLU A 56 -3.63 24.69 11.83
N ARG A 57 -2.99 24.26 12.93
CA ARG A 57 -2.15 23.07 12.96
C ARG A 57 -2.95 21.81 12.61
N THR A 58 -4.17 21.66 13.12
CA THR A 58 -5.04 20.52 12.81
C THR A 58 -5.46 20.51 11.34
N ILE A 59 -5.74 21.69 10.78
CA ILE A 59 -6.05 21.85 9.35
C ILE A 59 -4.84 21.43 8.49
N MET A 60 -3.63 21.89 8.85
CA MET A 60 -2.39 21.52 8.17
C MET A 60 -2.08 20.03 8.29
N LEU A 61 -2.36 19.41 9.45
CA LEU A 61 -2.22 17.96 9.65
C LEU A 61 -3.16 17.18 8.73
N ALA A 62 -4.44 17.55 8.66
CA ALA A 62 -5.41 16.91 7.77
C ALA A 62 -4.99 17.04 6.30
N ARG A 63 -4.54 18.23 5.88
CA ARG A 63 -4.00 18.47 4.53
C ARG A 63 -2.80 17.56 4.23
N GLU A 64 -1.87 17.43 5.17
CA GLU A 64 -0.69 16.58 4.98
C GLU A 64 -1.07 15.10 4.88
N ILE A 65 -1.94 14.61 5.76
CA ILE A 65 -2.42 13.22 5.73
C ILE A 65 -3.09 12.92 4.39
N LEU A 66 -3.99 13.80 3.91
CA LEU A 66 -4.64 13.62 2.61
C LEU A 66 -3.67 13.66 1.42
N ASN A 67 -2.56 14.39 1.54
CA ASN A 67 -1.49 14.43 0.54
C ASN A 67 -0.62 13.16 0.54
N ARG A 68 -0.81 12.25 1.51
CA ARG A 68 -0.06 10.99 1.64
C ARG A 68 -0.99 9.80 1.45
N PRO A 69 -1.19 9.32 0.20
CA PRO A 69 -2.19 8.29 -0.10
C PRO A 69 -2.04 7.03 0.74
N ARG A 70 -0.79 6.59 0.98
CA ARG A 70 -0.48 5.43 1.81
C ARG A 70 -0.90 5.60 3.26
N LEU A 71 -0.54 6.71 3.91
CA LEU A 71 -0.97 7.00 5.27
C LEU A 71 -2.49 7.18 5.37
N ASN A 72 -3.07 7.95 4.44
CA ASN A 72 -4.51 8.20 4.40
C ASN A 72 -5.32 6.90 4.30
N GLU A 73 -4.83 5.91 3.56
CA GLU A 73 -5.40 4.58 3.54
C GLU A 73 -5.23 3.85 4.88
N ALA A 74 -4.01 3.84 5.44
CA ALA A 74 -3.68 3.08 6.64
C ALA A 74 -4.46 3.50 7.89
N ILE A 75 -4.89 4.76 7.99
CA ILE A 75 -5.67 5.26 9.13
C ILE A 75 -7.16 4.93 9.07
N ILE A 76 -7.64 4.35 7.97
CA ILE A 76 -9.06 4.02 7.77
C ILE A 76 -9.29 2.57 8.17
N ALA A 77 -10.11 2.36 9.20
CA ALA A 77 -10.58 1.05 9.63
C ALA A 77 -11.57 0.44 8.62
N LYS A 78 -11.82 -0.86 8.77
CA LYS A 78 -12.85 -1.58 8.02
C LYS A 78 -14.22 -0.90 8.22
N GLY A 79 -14.84 -0.49 7.13
CA GLY A 79 -16.11 0.27 7.15
C GLY A 79 -15.96 1.78 6.91
N GLY A 80 -14.73 2.26 6.63
CA GLY A 80 -14.50 3.64 6.18
C GLY A 80 -14.34 4.66 7.30
N GLU A 81 -14.23 4.20 8.55
CA GLU A 81 -14.11 5.05 9.74
C GLU A 81 -12.65 5.21 10.17
N ILE A 82 -12.29 6.38 10.67
CA ILE A 82 -11.01 6.65 11.33
C ILE A 82 -11.24 6.54 12.84
N THR A 83 -10.65 5.51 13.45
CA THR A 83 -10.81 5.22 14.88
C THR A 83 -9.51 5.46 15.63
N HIS A 84 -9.58 5.49 16.96
CA HIS A 84 -8.37 5.53 17.79
C HIS A 84 -7.48 4.30 17.56
N GLU A 85 -8.08 3.14 17.30
CA GLU A 85 -7.37 1.88 17.02
C GLU A 85 -6.66 1.93 15.66
N SER A 86 -7.35 2.32 14.58
CA SER A 86 -6.71 2.41 13.26
C SER A 86 -5.57 3.43 13.22
N LEU A 87 -5.71 4.53 13.97
CA LEU A 87 -4.63 5.50 14.14
C LEU A 87 -3.47 4.96 14.98
N ALA A 88 -3.75 4.14 15.99
CA ALA A 88 -2.71 3.48 16.78
C ALA A 88 -1.93 2.46 15.92
N ASP A 89 -2.64 1.68 15.10
CA ASP A 89 -2.02 0.73 14.16
C ASP A 89 -1.16 1.46 13.12
N ALA A 90 -1.67 2.54 12.53
CA ALA A 90 -0.90 3.36 11.60
C ALA A 90 0.32 4.00 12.28
N ALA A 91 0.18 4.49 13.51
CA ALA A 91 1.29 5.01 14.30
C ALA A 91 2.34 3.94 14.66
N GLY A 92 1.95 2.67 14.77
CA GLY A 92 2.89 1.58 15.02
C GLY A 92 3.61 1.07 13.76
N SER A 93 3.05 1.32 12.58
CA SER A 93 3.42 0.58 11.36
C SER A 93 3.84 1.43 10.15
N GLN A 94 3.45 2.71 10.09
CA GLN A 94 3.79 3.61 8.98
C GLN A 94 5.09 4.37 9.26
N ILE A 95 6.23 3.67 9.10
CA ILE A 95 7.56 4.25 9.30
C ILE A 95 8.00 5.02 8.04
N GLY A 96 8.68 6.16 8.26
CA GLY A 96 9.19 7.01 7.19
C GLY A 96 8.16 8.01 6.66
N ASN A 97 8.56 8.74 5.62
CA ASN A 97 7.78 9.82 5.04
C ASN A 97 7.27 9.42 3.65
N THR A 98 5.95 9.23 3.51
CA THR A 98 5.32 8.85 2.23
C THR A 98 4.78 10.04 1.44
N ASN A 99 5.22 11.27 1.75
CA ASN A 99 4.88 12.45 0.96
C ASN A 99 5.38 12.27 -0.49
N PRO A 100 4.50 12.40 -1.50
CA PRO A 100 4.87 12.24 -2.91
C PRO A 100 5.97 13.18 -3.41
N ASN A 101 6.22 14.29 -2.70
CA ASN A 101 7.24 15.28 -3.04
C ASN A 101 8.60 14.99 -2.37
N THR A 102 8.67 13.98 -1.50
CA THR A 102 9.94 13.54 -0.91
C THR A 102 10.74 12.78 -1.97
N GLN A 103 12.03 13.09 -2.08
CA GLN A 103 12.91 12.35 -2.99
C GLN A 103 13.08 10.91 -2.50
N SER A 104 12.69 9.95 -3.33
CA SER A 104 12.81 8.52 -3.04
C SER A 104 13.25 7.78 -4.29
N ALA A 105 14.14 6.80 -4.11
CA ALA A 105 14.49 5.85 -5.16
C ALA A 105 13.39 4.81 -5.38
N ASP A 106 12.54 4.57 -4.38
CA ASP A 106 11.39 3.66 -4.48
C ASP A 106 10.22 4.37 -5.19
N PRO A 107 9.85 3.94 -6.42
CA PRO A 107 8.74 4.55 -7.16
C PRO A 107 7.36 4.29 -6.53
N PHE A 108 7.28 3.36 -5.57
CA PHE A 108 6.05 2.97 -4.89
C PHE A 108 5.90 3.61 -3.51
N HIS A 109 6.90 4.33 -2.99
CA HIS A 109 6.91 4.80 -1.58
C HIS A 109 5.63 5.55 -1.16
N ALA A 110 5.11 6.43 -2.02
CA ALA A 110 3.90 7.23 -1.78
C ALA A 110 2.60 6.58 -2.30
N LYS A 111 2.70 5.43 -2.99
CA LYS A 111 1.56 4.74 -3.61
C LYS A 111 0.74 4.02 -2.55
N THR A 112 -0.58 3.97 -2.77
CA THR A 112 -1.52 3.12 -2.04
C THR A 112 -1.21 1.63 -2.25
N ASP A 113 -1.74 0.78 -1.39
CA ASP A 113 -1.58 -0.68 -1.56
C ASP A 113 -2.22 -1.14 -2.86
N ALA A 114 -3.38 -0.60 -3.23
CA ALA A 114 -4.01 -0.89 -4.52
C ALA A 114 -3.11 -0.58 -5.71
N GLN A 115 -2.44 0.57 -5.71
CA GLN A 115 -1.51 0.92 -6.79
C GLN A 115 -0.29 0.00 -6.86
N VAL A 116 0.20 -0.50 -5.72
CA VAL A 116 1.28 -1.51 -5.69
C VAL A 116 0.78 -2.83 -6.26
N VAL A 117 -0.43 -3.25 -5.89
CA VAL A 117 -1.04 -4.50 -6.38
C VAL A 117 -1.38 -4.41 -7.86
N GLU A 118 -1.82 -3.24 -8.37
CA GLU A 118 -2.00 -2.98 -9.81
C GLU A 118 -0.68 -3.09 -10.57
N ALA A 119 0.40 -2.51 -10.04
CA ALA A 119 1.73 -2.64 -10.64
C ALA A 119 2.20 -4.10 -10.67
N PHE A 120 1.99 -4.84 -9.58
CA PHE A 120 2.25 -6.28 -9.55
C PHE A 120 1.41 -7.04 -10.56
N ARG A 121 0.13 -6.72 -10.68
CA ARG A 121 -0.76 -7.35 -11.65
C ARG A 121 -0.32 -7.11 -13.09
N GLY A 122 0.23 -5.94 -13.39
CA GLY A 122 0.82 -5.60 -14.68
C GLY A 122 2.07 -6.41 -15.03
N MET A 123 2.89 -6.77 -14.03
CA MET A 123 4.09 -7.61 -14.20
C MET A 123 3.81 -9.12 -14.08
N PHE A 124 2.58 -9.49 -13.75
CA PHE A 124 2.22 -10.88 -13.42
C PHE A 124 2.63 -11.86 -14.53
N ASP A 125 2.45 -11.47 -15.79
CA ASP A 125 2.75 -12.34 -16.93
C ASP A 125 4.26 -12.58 -17.13
N ASP A 126 5.10 -11.64 -16.71
CA ASP A 126 6.56 -11.76 -16.78
C ASP A 126 7.12 -12.59 -15.63
N LEU A 127 6.45 -12.53 -14.47
CA LEU A 127 6.87 -13.19 -13.23
C LEU A 127 6.30 -14.60 -13.05
N ARG A 128 5.28 -14.99 -13.83
CA ARG A 128 4.58 -16.26 -13.64
C ARG A 128 5.44 -17.47 -13.93
N ASP A 129 5.13 -18.55 -13.22
CA ASP A 129 5.60 -19.87 -13.60
C ASP A 129 4.72 -20.41 -14.75
N LYS A 130 5.30 -20.47 -15.95
CA LYS A 130 4.58 -20.96 -17.14
C LYS A 130 4.28 -22.45 -17.09
N SER A 131 4.98 -23.23 -16.27
CA SER A 131 4.71 -24.66 -16.12
C SER A 131 3.43 -24.95 -15.33
N GLU A 132 3.00 -23.98 -14.52
CA GLU A 132 1.77 -24.02 -13.73
C GLU A 132 0.57 -23.38 -14.46
N ASP A 133 0.75 -22.85 -15.68
CA ASP A 133 -0.33 -22.22 -16.44
C ASP A 133 -1.45 -23.25 -16.74
N TYR A 134 -2.67 -22.95 -16.29
CA TYR A 134 -3.85 -23.80 -16.53
C TYR A 134 -4.91 -23.05 -17.34
N ASN A 135 -5.34 -23.66 -18.44
CA ASN A 135 -6.41 -23.13 -19.29
C ASN A 135 -7.71 -23.87 -19.00
N PHE A 136 -8.63 -23.20 -18.29
CA PHE A 136 -9.97 -23.73 -18.03
C PHE A 136 -10.94 -23.31 -19.15
N LEU A 137 -11.91 -24.18 -19.48
CA LEU A 137 -12.99 -23.93 -20.45
C LEU A 137 -12.49 -23.39 -21.82
N PHE A 138 -11.74 -24.20 -22.57
CA PHE A 138 -11.26 -23.85 -23.93
C PHE A 138 -10.47 -22.53 -24.01
N GLY A 139 -9.77 -22.15 -22.93
CA GLY A 139 -8.98 -20.91 -22.89
C GLY A 139 -9.78 -19.66 -22.54
N ALA A 140 -11.06 -19.79 -22.17
CA ALA A 140 -11.88 -18.68 -21.67
C ALA A 140 -11.38 -18.16 -20.32
N GLN A 141 -10.71 -18.99 -19.52
CA GLN A 141 -10.09 -18.58 -18.26
C GLN A 141 -8.64 -19.06 -18.22
N LYS A 142 -7.70 -18.10 -18.13
CA LYS A 142 -6.28 -18.36 -17.95
C LYS A 142 -5.94 -18.25 -16.47
N HIS A 143 -5.67 -19.38 -15.84
CA HIS A 143 -5.19 -19.42 -14.47
C HIS A 143 -3.67 -19.39 -14.51
N ARG A 144 -3.10 -18.37 -13.91
CA ARG A 144 -1.66 -18.10 -13.91
C ARG A 144 -1.20 -17.92 -12.48
N TYR A 145 0.02 -18.36 -12.21
CA TYR A 145 0.53 -18.50 -10.86
C TYR A 145 1.93 -17.87 -10.76
N VAL A 146 2.14 -17.08 -9.70
CA VAL A 146 3.46 -16.55 -9.32
C VAL A 146 3.80 -17.15 -7.97
N ASN A 147 4.96 -17.79 -7.86
CA ASN A 147 5.41 -18.34 -6.58
C ASN A 147 5.79 -17.20 -5.63
N LYS A 148 5.36 -17.27 -4.37
CA LYS A 148 5.76 -16.28 -3.34
C LYS A 148 7.28 -16.24 -3.15
N ASP A 149 7.97 -17.36 -3.33
CA ASP A 149 9.43 -17.43 -3.26
C ASP A 149 10.10 -16.57 -4.34
N THR A 150 9.49 -16.41 -5.52
CA THR A 150 9.97 -15.48 -6.55
C THR A 150 9.94 -14.05 -6.04
N ILE A 151 8.90 -13.65 -5.31
CA ILE A 151 8.78 -12.31 -4.72
C ILE A 151 9.81 -12.13 -3.59
N ILE A 152 9.98 -13.14 -2.73
CA ILE A 152 10.99 -13.15 -1.65
C ILE A 152 12.41 -13.10 -2.22
N GLU A 153 12.68 -13.78 -3.32
CA GLU A 153 13.98 -13.72 -3.98
C GLU A 153 14.20 -12.33 -4.59
N MET A 154 13.20 -11.80 -5.30
CA MET A 154 13.25 -10.50 -5.96
C MET A 154 13.51 -9.35 -4.97
N SER A 155 12.94 -9.40 -3.76
CA SER A 155 13.16 -8.35 -2.75
C SER A 155 14.59 -8.32 -2.19
N LYS A 156 15.33 -9.43 -2.28
CA LYS A 156 16.73 -9.54 -1.85
C LYS A 156 17.72 -8.95 -2.85
N ASP A 157 17.25 -8.51 -4.02
CA ASP A 157 18.08 -7.93 -5.08
C ASP A 157 19.32 -8.79 -5.44
N PRO A 158 19.12 -10.08 -5.77
CA PRO A 158 20.23 -10.98 -6.07
C PRO A 158 20.93 -10.58 -7.36
N ASN A 159 22.23 -10.90 -7.41
CA ASN A 159 23.00 -10.81 -8.63
C ASN A 159 22.70 -12.02 -9.52
N GLN A 160 22.85 -11.85 -10.83
CA GLN A 160 22.90 -12.97 -11.77
C GLN A 160 24.17 -13.78 -11.50
N LEU A 161 24.03 -15.10 -11.43
CA LEU A 161 25.15 -16.01 -11.21
C LEU A 161 25.53 -16.71 -12.52
N GLY A 162 26.83 -16.91 -12.71
CA GLY A 162 27.36 -17.75 -13.77
C GLY A 162 27.29 -19.24 -13.41
N ASN A 163 27.70 -20.10 -14.35
CA ASN A 163 27.69 -21.56 -14.16
C ASN A 163 28.59 -22.05 -13.00
N ASN A 164 29.54 -21.23 -12.56
CA ASN A 164 30.42 -21.48 -11.42
C ASN A 164 29.87 -20.97 -10.09
N GLY A 165 28.66 -20.39 -10.07
CA GLY A 165 28.04 -19.80 -8.88
C GLY A 165 28.53 -18.39 -8.54
N GLU A 166 29.47 -17.82 -9.32
CA GLU A 166 29.98 -16.46 -9.09
C GLU A 166 29.10 -15.40 -9.77
N PRO A 167 28.97 -14.19 -9.19
CA PRO A 167 28.22 -13.11 -9.83
C PRO A 167 28.78 -12.73 -11.20
N LEU A 168 27.91 -12.73 -12.21
CA LEU A 168 28.22 -12.16 -13.52
C LEU A 168 28.44 -10.65 -13.37
N ARG A 169 29.42 -10.10 -14.10
CA ARG A 169 29.79 -8.69 -14.02
C ARG A 169 29.61 -8.01 -15.37
N ASP A 170 29.15 -6.76 -15.33
CA ASP A 170 29.09 -5.88 -16.49
C ASP A 170 30.52 -5.58 -16.97
N ALA A 171 30.81 -5.88 -18.24
CA ALA A 171 32.16 -5.77 -18.79
C ALA A 171 32.70 -4.32 -18.83
N ARG A 172 31.81 -3.32 -18.80
CA ARG A 172 32.17 -1.90 -18.90
C ARG A 172 32.43 -1.27 -17.53
N THR A 173 31.68 -1.67 -16.52
CA THR A 173 31.70 -1.06 -15.17
C THR A 173 32.34 -1.94 -14.10
N GLY A 174 32.40 -3.26 -14.34
CA GLY A 174 32.88 -4.25 -13.36
C GLY A 174 31.89 -4.56 -12.24
N PHE A 175 30.73 -3.89 -12.19
CA PHE A 175 29.69 -4.15 -11.18
C PHE A 175 28.95 -5.46 -11.46
N PRO A 176 28.47 -6.17 -10.42
CA PRO A 176 27.62 -7.34 -10.60
C PRO A 176 26.33 -7.00 -11.37
N LEU A 177 25.95 -7.87 -12.31
CA LEU A 177 24.67 -7.79 -13.01
C LEU A 177 23.55 -8.21 -12.05
N LYS A 178 22.47 -7.42 -12.01
CA LYS A 178 21.29 -7.72 -11.19
C LYS A 178 20.35 -8.68 -11.90
N LYS A 179 19.76 -9.63 -11.16
CA LYS A 179 18.81 -10.61 -11.70
C LYS A 179 17.48 -9.97 -12.07
N TYR A 180 17.07 -8.96 -11.31
CA TYR A 180 15.82 -8.24 -11.47
C TYR A 180 16.09 -6.75 -11.71
N SER A 181 15.14 -6.06 -12.33
CA SER A 181 15.21 -4.60 -12.46
C SER A 181 15.00 -3.92 -11.09
N GLU A 182 15.48 -2.69 -10.93
CA GLU A 182 15.24 -1.93 -9.68
C GLU A 182 13.74 -1.78 -9.38
N GLN A 183 12.92 -1.55 -10.41
CA GLN A 183 11.47 -1.45 -10.28
C GLN A 183 10.86 -2.76 -9.73
N GLN A 184 11.31 -3.91 -10.23
CA GLN A 184 10.90 -5.23 -9.76
C GLN A 184 11.29 -5.45 -8.29
N VAL A 185 12.52 -5.08 -7.91
CA VAL A 185 13.01 -5.16 -6.52
C VAL A 185 12.16 -4.30 -5.59
N TYR A 186 11.91 -3.05 -5.94
CA TYR A 186 11.10 -2.15 -5.11
C TYR A 186 9.64 -2.59 -5.00
N LEU A 187 9.07 -3.13 -6.08
CA LEU A 187 7.74 -3.72 -6.05
C LEU A 187 7.68 -4.89 -5.07
N ALA A 188 8.65 -5.83 -5.13
CA ALA A 188 8.72 -6.97 -4.22
C ALA A 188 8.86 -6.53 -2.76
N LYS A 189 9.73 -5.57 -2.48
CA LYS A 189 9.91 -4.99 -1.13
C LYS A 189 8.59 -4.41 -0.63
N ASN A 190 7.90 -3.62 -1.44
CA ASN A 190 6.61 -3.05 -1.05
C ASN A 190 5.54 -4.13 -0.81
N LEU A 191 5.50 -5.20 -1.60
CA LEU A 191 4.56 -6.31 -1.35
C LEU A 191 4.81 -6.99 -0.01
N LEU A 192 6.07 -7.20 0.37
CA LEU A 192 6.47 -7.96 1.56
C LEU A 192 6.52 -7.11 2.84
N GLU A 193 7.02 -5.89 2.75
CA GLU A 193 7.33 -5.03 3.91
C GLU A 193 6.14 -4.19 4.34
N ARG A 194 5.15 -3.99 3.47
CA ARG A 194 3.93 -3.25 3.84
C ARG A 194 3.09 -4.08 4.82
N PRO A 195 2.68 -3.49 5.95
CA PRO A 195 1.92 -4.18 6.98
C PRO A 195 0.70 -4.92 6.41
N GLY A 196 0.73 -6.26 6.47
CA GLY A 196 -0.40 -7.10 6.06
C GLY A 196 -0.68 -7.20 4.56
N LEU A 197 0.05 -6.49 3.68
CA LEU A 197 -0.25 -6.46 2.25
C LEU A 197 -0.12 -7.86 1.62
N MET A 198 1.03 -8.51 1.73
CA MET A 198 1.22 -9.87 1.22
C MET A 198 0.18 -10.85 1.77
N ALA A 199 -0.05 -10.84 3.09
CA ALA A 199 -1.04 -11.70 3.73
C ALA A 199 -2.47 -11.44 3.19
N SER A 200 -2.79 -10.19 2.86
CA SER A 200 -4.10 -9.83 2.30
C SER A 200 -4.32 -10.41 0.90
N LEU A 201 -3.25 -10.60 0.11
CA LEU A 201 -3.30 -11.22 -1.23
C LEU A 201 -3.60 -12.72 -1.18
N ASP A 202 -3.44 -13.35 -0.02
CA ASP A 202 -3.80 -14.74 0.24
C ASP A 202 -5.08 -14.89 1.07
N SER A 203 -5.57 -13.78 1.62
CA SER A 203 -6.73 -13.77 2.51
C SER A 203 -8.06 -13.96 1.76
N TYR A 204 -9.15 -13.96 2.54
CA TYR A 204 -10.52 -13.92 2.01
C TYR A 204 -10.79 -12.72 1.10
N LYS A 205 -10.06 -11.60 1.25
CA LYS A 205 -10.18 -10.43 0.36
C LYS A 205 -9.83 -10.79 -1.09
N ALA A 206 -8.79 -11.60 -1.29
CA ALA A 206 -8.37 -12.05 -2.62
C ALA A 206 -9.08 -13.34 -3.08
N ASN A 207 -9.27 -14.30 -2.17
CA ASN A 207 -9.70 -15.64 -2.53
C ASN A 207 -11.20 -15.90 -2.34
N GLY A 208 -11.93 -15.01 -1.66
CA GLY A 208 -13.33 -15.23 -1.31
C GLY A 208 -13.52 -16.29 -0.23
N HIS A 209 -14.74 -16.40 0.31
CA HIS A 209 -15.07 -17.41 1.31
C HIS A 209 -15.46 -18.72 0.60
N SER A 210 -14.58 -19.73 0.64
CA SER A 210 -14.96 -21.08 0.23
C SER A 210 -15.74 -21.75 1.36
N ILE A 211 -16.96 -22.20 1.07
CA ILE A 211 -17.80 -23.04 1.94
C ILE A 211 -17.17 -24.40 2.27
N PHE A 212 -16.13 -24.81 1.53
CA PHE A 212 -15.42 -26.07 1.72
C PHE A 212 -13.99 -25.88 2.26
N GLY A 213 -13.67 -24.69 2.79
CA GLY A 213 -12.40 -24.42 3.47
C GLY A 213 -11.20 -24.54 2.54
N SER A 214 -11.01 -23.56 1.64
CA SER A 214 -9.73 -23.46 0.95
C SER A 214 -8.71 -22.77 1.87
N ARG A 215 -7.78 -23.55 2.41
CA ARG A 215 -6.52 -23.02 2.94
C ARG A 215 -5.72 -22.52 1.74
N ASN A 216 -5.91 -21.25 1.39
CA ASN A 216 -5.29 -20.61 0.22
C ASN A 216 -3.81 -20.26 0.42
N ASP A 217 -3.15 -20.83 1.42
CA ASP A 217 -1.71 -20.69 1.61
C ASP A 217 -0.99 -21.88 0.96
N ASP A 218 -1.02 -21.91 -0.36
CA ASP A 218 -0.36 -22.92 -1.19
C ASP A 218 0.99 -22.44 -1.76
N GLY A 219 1.46 -21.26 -1.32
CA GLY A 219 2.69 -20.64 -1.82
C GLY A 219 2.52 -19.91 -3.16
N TRP A 220 1.30 -19.80 -3.71
CA TRP A 220 1.06 -19.23 -5.02
C TRP A 220 0.12 -18.03 -5.00
N LEU A 221 0.56 -16.93 -5.61
CA LEU A 221 -0.30 -15.81 -5.96
C LEU A 221 -0.96 -16.10 -7.32
N LYS A 222 -2.27 -15.88 -7.40
CA LYS A 222 -3.09 -16.28 -8.56
C LYS A 222 -3.67 -15.04 -9.21
N ASN A 223 -3.56 -14.91 -10.52
CA ASN A 223 -4.00 -13.71 -11.24
C ASN A 223 -5.45 -13.31 -10.93
N TYR A 224 -6.37 -14.29 -10.91
CA TYR A 224 -7.78 -14.04 -10.61
C TYR A 224 -8.04 -13.65 -9.14
N SER A 225 -7.19 -14.09 -8.21
CA SER A 225 -7.27 -13.69 -6.80
C SER A 225 -6.78 -12.25 -6.62
N ILE A 226 -5.74 -11.84 -7.36
CA ILE A 226 -5.26 -10.46 -7.40
C ILE A 226 -6.34 -9.54 -8.01
N ASP A 227 -6.96 -9.96 -9.12
CA ASP A 227 -8.05 -9.20 -9.74
C ASP A 227 -9.23 -9.02 -8.76
N ARG A 228 -9.62 -10.09 -8.05
CA ARG A 228 -10.65 -10.02 -7.01
C ARG A 228 -10.26 -9.13 -5.83
N TRP A 229 -9.00 -9.18 -5.39
CA TRP A 229 -8.51 -8.33 -4.31
C TRP A 229 -8.68 -6.85 -4.68
N LEU A 230 -8.31 -6.46 -5.91
CA LEU A 230 -8.45 -5.09 -6.42
C LEU A 230 -9.92 -4.66 -6.49
N GLU A 231 -10.81 -5.54 -6.94
CA GLU A 231 -12.25 -5.27 -6.95
C GLU A 231 -12.82 -5.06 -5.55
N ASN A 232 -12.44 -5.91 -4.60
CA ASN A 232 -12.92 -5.83 -3.22
C ASN A 232 -12.37 -4.61 -2.49
N ASP A 233 -11.10 -4.29 -2.71
CA ASP A 233 -10.48 -3.08 -2.19
C ASP A 233 -11.23 -1.82 -2.65
N LYS A 234 -11.56 -1.73 -3.94
CA LYS A 234 -12.37 -0.63 -4.48
C LYS A 234 -13.76 -0.55 -3.83
N LYS A 235 -14.41 -1.69 -3.55
CA LYS A 235 -15.73 -1.75 -2.89
C LYS A 235 -15.65 -1.35 -1.42
N GLU A 236 -14.59 -1.73 -0.71
CA GLU A 236 -14.37 -1.36 0.70
C GLU A 236 -14.12 0.14 0.87
N ARG A 237 -13.46 0.77 -0.11
CA ARG A 237 -13.20 2.22 -0.12
C ARG A 237 -14.35 3.06 -0.65
N ALA A 238 -15.24 2.49 -1.46
CA ALA A 238 -16.45 3.18 -1.91
C ALA A 238 -17.38 3.37 -0.71
N VAL A 239 -17.38 4.57 -0.13
CA VAL A 239 -18.32 4.98 0.92
C VAL A 239 -19.74 4.62 0.45
N LYS A 240 -20.40 3.69 1.15
CA LYS A 240 -21.85 3.54 0.96
C LYS A 240 -22.49 4.85 1.44
N PRO A 241 -23.29 5.51 0.59
CA PRO A 241 -23.98 6.73 0.96
C PRO A 241 -24.91 6.53 2.17
#